data_AF-A0A068UCN2-F1
#
_entry.id   AF-A0A068UCN2-F1
#
_cell.length_a   1.000
_cell.length_b   1.000
_cell.length_c   1.000
_cell.angle_alpha   90.00
_cell.angle_beta   90.00
_cell.angle_gamma   90.00
#
_symmetry.space_group_name_H-M   'P 1'
#
loop_
_entity.id
_entity.type
_entity.pdbx_description
1 polymer ?
#
loop_
_entity_poly.entity_id
_entity_poly.type
_entity_poly.pdbx_seq_one_letter_code
_entity_poly.pdbx_strand_id
1 'polypeptide(L)'
;MEVPGSSKKMIATQEEMVEAKVPIPYRDQCAHLLIPLNKCRQAEFYLPWKCEDQRHSYEKCEYELAPQRSSLFLLYLKLPMLDLKVAEAAEIVS
;
A
#
# COMPACT_ATOMS: atom_id res chain seq x y z
N MET A 1 0.53 11.00 10.13
CA MET A 1 -0.92 11.28 9.97
C MET A 1 -1.68 9.97 9.83
N GLU A 2 -2.93 9.89 10.27
CA GLU A 2 -3.80 8.74 9.98
C GLU A 2 -4.45 8.94 8.61
N VAL A 3 -4.39 7.93 7.75
CA VAL A 3 -5.01 7.99 6.41
C VAL A 3 -6.40 7.36 6.51
N PRO A 4 -7.48 8.08 6.18
CA PRO A 4 -8.83 7.53 6.26
C PRO A 4 -8.97 6.32 5.32
N GLY A 5 -9.39 5.18 5.85
CA GLY A 5 -9.57 3.94 5.10
C GLY A 5 -8.39 2.97 5.11
N SER A 6 -7.30 3.29 5.83
CA SER A 6 -6.18 2.36 6.01
C SER A 6 -5.89 2.12 7.49
N SER A 7 -5.65 0.85 7.83
CA SER A 7 -5.37 0.40 9.20
C SER A 7 -3.97 0.80 9.69
N LYS A 8 -3.08 1.23 8.78
CA LYS A 8 -1.68 1.54 9.11
C LYS A 8 -1.46 3.04 9.27
N LYS A 9 -0.76 3.43 10.35
CA LYS A 9 -0.34 4.82 10.59
C LYS A 9 0.81 5.21 9.64
N MET A 10 0.75 6.41 9.06
CA MET A 10 1.92 6.99 8.39
C MET A 10 2.94 7.43 9.44
N ILE A 11 4.10 6.76 9.45
CA ILE A 11 5.19 7.00 10.41
C ILE A 11 6.20 8.01 9.85
N ALA A 12 6.60 7.88 8.58
CA ALA A 12 7.53 8.82 7.94
C ALA A 12 6.86 10.17 7.66
N THR A 13 7.61 11.26 7.89
CA THR A 13 7.15 12.61 7.55
C THR A 13 7.30 12.88 6.05
N GLN A 14 6.59 13.90 5.55
CA GLN A 14 6.67 14.28 4.13
C GLN A 14 8.10 14.76 3.79
N GLU A 15 8.69 15.51 4.70
CA GLU A 15 10.03 16.09 4.59
C GLU A 15 11.10 14.99 4.51
N GLU A 16 11.01 13.97 5.38
CA GLU A 16 11.91 12.81 5.37
C GLU A 16 11.87 12.05 4.05
N MET A 17 10.66 11.86 3.48
CA MET A 17 10.51 11.16 2.19
C MET A 17 11.08 11.96 1.01
N VAL A 18 11.01 13.29 1.07
CA VAL A 18 11.61 14.18 0.06
C VAL A 18 13.13 14.16 0.17
N GLU A 19 13.67 14.26 1.39
CA GLU A 19 15.12 14.21 1.64
C GLU A 19 15.72 12.87 1.18
N ALA A 20 15.03 11.76 1.48
CA ALA A 20 15.41 10.42 1.03
C ALA A 20 15.14 10.15 -0.46
N LYS A 21 14.64 11.15 -1.21
CA LYS A 21 14.32 11.07 -2.64
C LYS A 21 13.44 9.87 -3.00
N VAL A 22 12.46 9.57 -2.14
CA VAL A 22 11.51 8.47 -2.37
C VAL A 22 10.62 8.83 -3.57
N PRO A 23 10.51 7.96 -4.60
CA PRO A 23 9.62 8.19 -5.73
C PRO A 23 8.16 8.23 -5.30
N ILE A 24 7.34 9.07 -5.96
CA ILE A 24 5.91 9.25 -5.69
C ILE A 24 5.14 7.93 -5.49
N PRO A 25 5.29 6.88 -6.33
CA PRO A 25 4.53 5.65 -6.15
C PRO A 25 4.82 4.91 -4.83
N TYR A 26 5.98 5.16 -4.21
CA TYR A 26 6.43 4.49 -2.99
C TYR A 26 6.31 5.38 -1.74
N ARG A 27 5.61 6.52 -1.82
CA ARG A 27 5.34 7.41 -0.68
C ARG A 27 4.08 6.99 0.06
N ASP A 28 4.08 5.76 0.56
CA ASP A 28 2.98 5.17 1.30
C ASP A 28 3.32 4.95 2.77
N GLN A 29 2.40 4.29 3.49
CA GLN A 29 2.57 4.01 4.91
C GLN A 29 3.79 3.13 5.19
N CYS A 30 4.30 2.41 4.20
CA CYS A 30 5.48 1.55 4.31
C CYS A 30 6.79 2.28 3.99
N ALA A 31 6.75 3.56 3.60
CA ALA A 31 7.94 4.36 3.25
C ALA A 31 9.00 4.44 4.37
N HIS A 32 8.59 4.38 5.63
CA HIS A 32 9.52 4.35 6.78
C HIS A 32 10.45 3.12 6.80
N LEU A 33 10.06 2.01 6.17
CA LEU A 33 10.90 0.81 5.99
C LEU A 33 11.72 0.88 4.70
N LEU A 34 11.23 1.61 3.69
CA LEU A 34 11.92 1.76 2.42
C LEU A 34 13.17 2.66 2.54
N ILE A 35 13.11 3.71 3.36
CA ILE A 35 14.25 4.61 3.60
C ILE A 35 15.49 3.84 4.12
N PRO A 36 15.42 3.05 5.21
CA PRO A 36 16.56 2.27 5.69
C PRO A 36 16.98 1.17 4.70
N LEU A 37 16.03 0.55 3.98
CA LEU A 37 16.34 -0.43 2.94
C LEU A 37 17.18 0.20 1.81
N ASN A 38 16.82 1.39 1.35
CA ASN A 38 17.58 2.09 0.30
C ASN A 38 18.96 2.53 0.78
N LYS A 39 19.10 2.94 2.05
CA LYS A 39 20.42 3.22 2.65
C LYS A 39 21.30 1.96 2.66
N CYS A 40 20.76 0.82 3.08
CA CYS A 40 21.47 -0.45 3.09
C CYS A 40 21.86 -0.89 1.66
N ARG A 41 20.95 -0.79 0.69
CA ARG A 41 21.22 -1.11 -0.71
C ARG A 41 22.33 -0.25 -1.31
N GLN A 42 22.36 1.05 -1.01
CA GLN A 42 23.42 1.94 -1.49
C GLN A 42 24.77 1.61 -0.84
N ALA A 43 24.80 1.31 0.46
CA ALA A 43 26.03 0.95 1.17
C ALA A 43 26.62 -0.39 0.69
N GLU A 44 25.77 -1.38 0.43
CA GLU A 44 26.16 -2.74 0.03
C GLU A 44 26.13 -2.94 -1.49
N PHE A 45 26.09 -1.86 -2.29
CA PHE A 45 26.08 -1.93 -3.76
C PHE A 45 24.99 -2.85 -4.36
N TYR A 46 23.82 -2.91 -3.72
CA TYR A 46 22.66 -3.69 -4.16
C TYR A 46 22.93 -5.20 -4.27
N LEU A 47 23.85 -5.74 -3.46
CA LEU A 47 24.11 -7.18 -3.41
C LEU A 47 22.84 -7.96 -2.98
N PRO A 48 22.41 -8.99 -3.73
CA PRO A 48 21.13 -9.67 -3.49
C PRO A 48 20.97 -10.33 -2.13
N TRP A 49 22.06 -10.79 -1.51
CA TRP A 49 22.09 -11.50 -0.23
C TRP A 49 22.32 -10.58 0.98
N LYS A 50 22.39 -9.26 0.74
CA LYS A 50 22.51 -8.25 1.79
C LYS A 50 21.18 -7.54 1.98
N CYS A 51 20.95 -7.01 3.19
CA CYS A 51 19.73 -6.28 3.54
C CYS A 51 18.43 -7.10 3.48
N GLU A 52 18.53 -8.42 3.65
CA GLU A 52 17.41 -9.38 3.60
C GLU A 52 16.32 -9.06 4.62
N ASP A 53 16.69 -8.75 5.87
CA ASP A 53 15.73 -8.46 6.94
C ASP A 53 14.92 -7.19 6.65
N GLN A 54 15.60 -6.13 6.19
CA GLN A 54 14.95 -4.88 5.79
C GLN A 54 14.06 -5.10 4.56
N ARG A 55 14.49 -5.95 3.61
CA ARG A 55 13.71 -6.29 2.42
C ARG A 55 12.43 -7.03 2.80
N HIS A 56 12.53 -8.11 3.57
CA HIS A 56 11.37 -8.88 4.00
C HIS A 56 10.40 -8.07 4.86
N SER A 57 10.93 -7.17 5.71
CA SER A 57 10.09 -6.27 6.51
C SER A 57 9.27 -5.32 5.62
N TYR A 58 9.91 -4.74 4.60
CA TYR A 58 9.23 -3.87 3.63
C TYR A 58 8.19 -4.63 2.80
N GLU A 59 8.55 -5.80 2.27
CA GLU A 59 7.64 -6.64 1.47
C GLU A 59 6.42 -7.11 2.26
N LYS A 60 6.61 -7.50 3.52
CA LYS A 60 5.50 -7.84 4.41
C LYS A 60 4.57 -6.65 4.62
N CYS A 61 5.14 -5.45 4.78
CA CYS A 61 4.34 -4.24 4.94
C CYS A 61 3.46 -3.96 3.72
N GLU A 62 4.04 -4.05 2.51
CA GLU A 62 3.34 -3.86 1.25
C GLU A 62 2.26 -4.92 1.00
N TYR A 63 2.56 -6.18 1.32
CA TYR A 63 1.59 -7.27 1.20
C TYR A 63 0.32 -7.04 2.03
N GLU A 64 0.50 -6.56 3.27
CA GLU A 64 -0.61 -6.21 4.16
C GLU A 64 -1.35 -4.92 3.73
N LEU A 65 -0.69 -4.02 2.99
CA LEU A 65 -1.28 -2.77 2.49
C LEU A 65 -2.03 -2.96 1.17
N ALA A 66 -1.58 -3.89 0.32
CA ALA A 66 -2.18 -4.24 -0.97
C ALA A 66 -3.72 -4.46 -0.93
N PRO A 67 -4.31 -5.20 0.03
CA PRO A 67 -5.76 -5.37 0.09
C PRO A 67 -6.51 -4.06 0.41
N GLN A 68 -5.88 -3.14 1.14
CA GLN A 68 -6.48 -1.84 1.45
C GLN A 68 -6.49 -0.95 0.20
N ARG A 69 -5.44 -1.03 -0.64
CA ARG A 69 -5.38 -0.35 -1.95
C ARG A 69 -6.35 -0.95 -2.97
N SER A 70 -6.48 -2.28 -3.02
CA SER A 70 -7.38 -2.96 -3.96
C SER A 70 -8.85 -2.82 -3.57
N SER A 71 -9.16 -2.40 -2.33
CA SER A 71 -10.52 -2.19 -1.87
C SER A 71 -11.32 -1.25 -2.77
N LEU A 72 -10.69 -0.23 -3.36
CA LEU A 72 -11.35 0.67 -4.31
C LEU A 72 -11.72 -0.06 -5.61
N PHE A 73 -10.78 -0.82 -6.19
CA PHE A 73 -11.01 -1.59 -7.41
C PHE A 73 -12.06 -2.70 -7.19
N LEU A 74 -12.00 -3.38 -6.04
CA LEU A 74 -13.01 -4.37 -5.65
C LEU A 74 -14.36 -3.71 -5.39
N LEU A 75 -14.42 -2.48 -4.85
CA LEU A 75 -15.66 -1.71 -4.77
C LEU A 75 -16.21 -1.44 -6.16
N TYR A 76 -15.40 -0.93 -7.09
CA TYR A 76 -15.82 -0.63 -8.48
C TYR A 76 -16.27 -1.89 -9.25
N LEU A 77 -15.72 -3.07 -8.95
CA LEU A 77 -16.18 -4.34 -9.53
C LEU A 77 -17.40 -4.92 -8.81
N LYS A 78 -17.56 -4.69 -7.50
CA LYS A 78 -18.73 -5.13 -6.73
C LYS A 78 -19.95 -4.23 -6.96
N LEU A 79 -19.76 -2.93 -7.11
CA LEU A 79 -20.79 -1.92 -7.38
C LEU A 79 -21.74 -2.35 -8.53
N PRO A 80 -21.27 -2.71 -9.74
CA PRO A 80 -22.16 -3.15 -10.82
C PRO A 80 -22.86 -4.49 -10.51
N MET A 81 -22.25 -5.37 -9.69
CA MET A 81 -22.91 -6.61 -9.25
C MET A 81 -23.96 -6.37 -8.16
N LEU A 82 -23.82 -5.31 -7.35
CA LEU A 82 -24.84 -4.88 -6.40
C LEU A 82 -26.00 -4.19 -7.13
N ASP A 83 -25.74 -3.33 -8.10
CA ASP A 83 -26.79 -2.68 -8.90
C ASP A 83 -27.64 -3.70 -9.68
N LEU A 84 -27.01 -4.75 -10.25
CA LEU A 84 -27.73 -5.86 -10.88
C LEU A 84 -28.63 -6.62 -9.88
N LYS A 85 -28.12 -6.92 -8.68
CA LYS A 85 -28.92 -7.62 -7.65
C LYS A 85 -30.06 -6.77 -7.10
N VAL A 86 -29.88 -5.45 -7.02
CA VAL A 86 -30.96 -4.51 -6.65
C VAL A 86 -32.02 -4.45 -7.76
N ALA A 87 -31.61 -4.46 -9.03
CA ALA A 87 -32.53 -4.54 -10.16
C ALA A 87 -33.31 -5.87 -10.18
N GLU A 88 -32.63 -7.00 -9.97
CA GLU A 88 -33.26 -8.34 -9.87
C GLU A 88 -34.23 -8.44 -8.68
N ALA A 89 -33.87 -7.85 -7.52
CA ALA A 89 -34.75 -7.81 -6.35
C ALA A 89 -35.98 -6.91 -6.56
N ALA A 90 -35.88 -5.86 -7.37
CA ALA A 90 -37.01 -4.99 -7.71
C ALA A 90 -38.01 -5.67 -8.67
N GLU A 91 -37.55 -6.58 -9.52
CA GLU A 91 -38.41 -7.38 -10.41
C GLU A 91 -39.16 -8.50 -9.67
N ILE A 92 -38.63 -9.00 -8.55
CA ILE A 92 -39.27 -10.08 -7.76
C ILE A 92 -40.44 -9.58 -6.88
N VAL A 93 -40.54 -8.26 -6.64
CA VAL A 93 -41.60 -7.64 -5.81
C VAL A 93 -42.66 -6.92 -6.66
N SER A 94 -42.62 -7.06 -7.99
CA SER A 94 -43.68 -6.63 -8.92
C SER A 94 -44.55 -7.80 -9.37
#